data_AF-A0A7H8TMW4-F1
#
_entry.id   AF-A0A7H8TMW4-F1
#
_cell.length_a   1.000
_cell.length_b   1.000
_cell.length_c   1.000
_cell.angle_alpha   90.00
_cell.angle_beta   90.00
_cell.angle_gamma   90.00
#
_symmetry.space_group_name_H-M   'P 1'
#
loop_
_entity.id
_entity.type
_entity.pdbx_description
1 polymer ?
#
loop_
_entity_poly.entity_id
_entity_poly.type
_entity_poly.pdbx_seq_one_letter_code
_entity_poly.pdbx_strand_id
1 'polypeptide(L)'
;MAIKPKRTAREIAARKRAMARALQLNAERRKREEELTHLAADFLMTRELEADVHSELTKQITALRAAAEAECVRLRQQGAAVVAVMVARGEGAGRIGQRLGVGVGEVRLLRDEAAERVQEAAGRGGGASGRAAVRGDAGPLGVVPSVAGPVLRPSLGAPGAGGPGPV
;
A
#
# COMPACT_ATOMS: atom_id res chain seq x y z
N MET A 1 85.51 16.20 22.27
CA MET A 1 84.08 16.57 22.40
C MET A 1 83.55 16.94 21.03
N ALA A 2 82.63 16.16 20.44
CA ALA A 2 82.09 16.42 19.11
C ALA A 2 80.99 17.50 19.18
N ILE A 3 81.22 18.65 18.54
CA ILE A 3 80.24 19.73 18.43
C ILE A 3 79.15 19.26 17.45
N LYS A 4 77.94 19.02 17.96
CA LYS A 4 76.77 18.72 17.11
C LYS A 4 76.54 19.93 16.18
N PRO A 5 76.49 19.75 14.84
CA PRO A 5 76.29 20.87 13.93
C PRO A 5 74.91 21.49 14.15
N LYS A 6 74.87 22.81 14.33
CA LYS A 6 73.63 23.59 14.40
C LYS A 6 72.97 23.53 13.03
N ARG A 7 71.70 23.08 12.95
CA ARG A 7 70.92 23.05 11.70
C ARG A 7 71.04 24.39 10.97
N THR A 8 71.27 24.32 9.67
CA THR A 8 71.41 25.55 8.87
C THR A 8 70.05 26.23 8.71
N ALA A 9 70.04 27.56 8.53
CA ALA A 9 68.80 28.32 8.32
C ALA A 9 67.95 27.77 7.15
N ARG A 10 68.62 27.21 6.13
CA ARG A 10 67.99 26.55 4.97
C ARG A 10 67.23 25.28 5.35
N GLU A 11 67.78 24.45 6.22
CA GLU A 11 67.11 23.22 6.71
C GLU A 11 65.89 23.55 7.57
N ILE A 12 65.99 24.59 8.41
CA ILE A 12 64.86 25.08 9.21
C ILE A 12 63.75 25.62 8.31
N ALA A 13 64.09 26.42 7.29
CA ALA A 13 63.13 26.94 6.32
C ALA A 13 62.49 25.82 5.49
N ALA A 14 63.26 24.82 5.05
CA ALA A 14 62.76 23.65 4.33
C ALA A 14 61.76 22.84 5.18
N ARG A 15 62.09 22.59 6.46
CA ARG A 15 61.19 21.90 7.40
C ARG A 15 59.90 22.68 7.63
N LYS A 16 59.97 24.01 7.81
CA LYS A 16 58.78 24.87 7.95
C LYS A 16 57.87 24.79 6.72
N ARG A 17 58.45 24.83 5.51
CA ARG A 17 57.69 24.67 4.25
C ARG A 17 57.06 23.28 4.11
N ALA A 18 57.79 22.23 4.47
CA ALA A 18 57.28 20.87 4.46
C ALA A 18 56.10 20.68 5.43
N MET A 19 56.21 21.22 6.65
CA MET A 19 55.11 21.22 7.62
C MET A 19 53.90 22.01 7.14
N ALA A 20 54.10 23.20 6.57
CA ALA A 20 53.00 24.01 6.02
C ALA A 20 52.25 23.27 4.91
N ARG A 21 52.98 22.61 3.98
CA ARG A 21 52.36 21.79 2.94
C ARG A 21 51.62 20.57 3.49
N ALA A 22 52.18 19.89 4.49
CA ALA A 22 51.52 18.77 5.13
C ALA A 22 50.20 19.19 5.83
N LEU A 23 50.21 20.34 6.50
CA LEU A 23 49.00 20.90 7.12
C LEU A 23 47.94 21.25 6.07
N GLN A 24 48.32 21.86 4.96
CA GLN A 24 47.41 22.17 3.85
C GLN A 24 46.77 20.90 3.26
N LEU A 25 47.59 19.89 2.93
CA LEU A 25 47.09 18.62 2.40
C LEU A 25 46.16 17.92 3.39
N ASN A 26 46.47 17.96 4.68
CA ASN A 26 45.61 17.38 5.71
C ASN A 26 44.29 18.14 5.84
N ALA A 27 44.31 19.47 5.77
CA ALA A 27 43.08 20.28 5.79
C ALA A 27 42.19 19.98 4.57
N GLU A 28 42.78 19.88 3.37
CA GLU A 28 42.05 19.52 2.16
C GLU A 28 41.47 18.11 2.23
N ARG A 29 42.22 17.13 2.75
CA ARG A 29 41.73 15.76 2.93
C ARG A 29 40.53 15.72 3.88
N ARG A 30 40.62 16.39 5.02
CA ARG A 30 39.51 16.47 5.99
C ARG A 30 38.26 17.07 5.36
N LYS A 31 38.40 18.17 4.61
CA LYS A 31 37.28 18.78 3.91
C LYS A 31 36.61 17.81 2.92
N ARG A 32 37.41 17.08 2.14
CA ARG A 32 36.88 16.06 1.21
C ARG A 32 36.23 14.89 1.93
N GLU A 33 36.80 14.43 3.04
CA GLU A 33 36.23 13.35 3.86
C GLU A 33 34.89 13.77 4.48
N GLU A 34 34.78 15.02 4.95
CA GLU A 34 33.53 15.60 5.44
C GLU A 34 32.47 15.66 4.32
N GLU A 35 32.82 16.18 3.14
CA GLU A 35 31.93 16.23 1.97
C GLU A 35 31.45 14.83 1.54
N LEU A 36 32.35 13.85 1.49
CA LEU A 36 32.00 12.46 1.17
C LEU A 36 31.10 11.82 2.23
N THR A 37 31.31 12.15 3.50
CA THR A 37 30.48 11.66 4.60
C THR A 37 29.07 12.22 4.49
N HIS A 38 28.92 13.51 4.20
CA HIS A 38 27.62 14.13 3.97
C HIS A 38 26.90 13.51 2.76
N LEU A 39 27.60 13.35 1.64
CA LEU A 39 27.02 12.75 0.45
C LEU A 39 26.58 11.29 0.69
N ALA A 40 27.36 10.52 1.46
CA ALA A 40 26.99 9.16 1.84
C ALA A 40 25.75 9.14 2.74
N ALA A 41 25.63 10.07 3.68
CA ALA A 41 24.45 10.20 4.53
C ALA A 41 23.19 10.54 3.70
N ASP A 42 23.29 11.51 2.78
CA ASP A 42 22.19 11.90 1.90
C ASP A 42 21.75 10.73 1.00
N PHE A 43 22.71 9.97 0.48
CA PHE A 43 22.41 8.77 -0.31
C PHE A 43 21.67 7.71 0.50
N LEU A 44 22.13 7.41 1.71
CA LEU A 44 21.48 6.41 2.58
C LEU A 44 20.06 6.86 2.96
N MET A 45 19.88 8.12 3.36
CA MET A 45 18.56 8.68 3.65
C MET A 45 17.64 8.58 2.42
N THR A 46 18.15 8.91 1.23
CA THR A 46 17.36 8.80 0.00
C THR A 46 16.93 7.35 -0.29
N ARG A 47 17.80 6.37 -0.04
CA ARG A 47 17.46 4.95 -0.20
C ARG A 47 16.40 4.47 0.80
N GLU A 48 16.45 4.97 2.03
CA GLU A 48 15.42 4.66 3.04
C GLU A 48 14.06 5.24 2.63
N LEU A 49 14.03 6.50 2.18
CA LEU A 49 12.80 7.12 1.66
C LEU A 49 12.25 6.38 0.43
N GLU A 50 13.12 5.94 -0.48
CA GLU A 50 12.74 5.11 -1.62
C GLU A 50 12.09 3.79 -1.16
N ALA A 51 12.67 3.13 -0.17
CA ALA A 51 12.13 1.88 0.38
C ALA A 51 10.76 2.09 1.04
N ASP A 52 10.57 3.20 1.77
CA ASP A 52 9.28 3.56 2.38
C ASP A 52 8.21 3.81 1.32
N VAL A 53 8.54 4.53 0.24
CA VAL A 53 7.64 4.75 -0.90
C VAL A 53 7.24 3.42 -1.54
N HIS A 54 8.21 2.52 -1.79
CA HIS A 54 7.91 1.20 -2.34
C HIS A 54 7.02 0.35 -1.43
N SER A 55 7.27 0.38 -0.13
CA SER A 55 6.47 -0.33 0.88
C SER A 55 5.03 0.16 0.86
N GLU A 56 4.82 1.48 0.86
CA GLU A 56 3.50 2.08 0.87
C GLU A 56 2.74 1.82 -0.45
N LEU A 57 3.40 1.97 -1.60
CA LEU A 57 2.80 1.63 -2.89
C LEU A 57 2.39 0.15 -2.97
N THR A 58 3.21 -0.74 -2.43
CA THR A 58 2.90 -2.17 -2.41
C THR A 58 1.65 -2.46 -1.57
N LYS A 59 1.51 -1.82 -0.40
CA LYS A 59 0.30 -1.91 0.43
C LYS A 59 -0.93 -1.40 -0.32
N GLN A 60 -0.83 -0.24 -0.96
CA GLN A 60 -1.94 0.37 -1.70
C GLN A 60 -2.37 -0.48 -2.89
N ILE A 61 -1.43 -0.99 -3.69
CA ILE A 61 -1.73 -1.89 -4.82
C ILE A 61 -2.42 -3.16 -4.31
N THR A 62 -1.94 -3.72 -3.22
CA THR A 62 -2.53 -4.94 -2.63
C THR A 62 -3.96 -4.68 -2.14
N ALA A 63 -4.17 -3.58 -1.42
CA ALA A 63 -5.50 -3.17 -0.96
C ALA A 63 -6.46 -2.90 -2.13
N LEU A 64 -6.00 -2.22 -3.17
CA LEU A 64 -6.81 -1.90 -4.35
C LEU A 64 -7.19 -3.17 -5.13
N ARG A 65 -6.27 -4.13 -5.26
CA ARG A 65 -6.56 -5.44 -5.87
C ARG A 65 -7.60 -6.21 -5.05
N ALA A 66 -7.44 -6.27 -3.73
CA ALA A 66 -8.40 -6.95 -2.86
C ALA A 66 -9.80 -6.29 -2.94
N ALA A 67 -9.87 -4.96 -2.97
CA ALA A 67 -11.12 -4.23 -3.14
C ALA A 67 -11.77 -4.49 -4.51
N ALA A 68 -10.96 -4.46 -5.59
CA ALA A 68 -11.44 -4.76 -6.93
C ALA A 68 -11.95 -6.21 -7.06
N GLU A 69 -11.24 -7.18 -6.49
CA GLU A 69 -11.66 -8.57 -6.48
C GLU A 69 -12.96 -8.77 -5.70
N ALA A 70 -13.07 -8.16 -4.51
CA ALA A 70 -14.31 -8.20 -3.73
C ALA A 70 -15.50 -7.60 -4.50
N GLU A 71 -15.27 -6.50 -5.23
CA GLU A 71 -16.29 -5.87 -6.05
C GLU A 71 -16.67 -6.72 -7.28
N CYS A 72 -15.69 -7.33 -7.96
CA CYS A 72 -15.94 -8.28 -9.04
C CYS A 72 -16.75 -9.48 -8.55
N VAL A 73 -16.40 -10.03 -7.38
CA VAL A 73 -17.17 -11.09 -6.74
C VAL A 73 -18.59 -10.60 -6.50
N ARG A 74 -18.77 -9.45 -5.84
CA ARG A 74 -20.09 -8.83 -5.54
C ARG A 74 -20.95 -8.70 -6.79
N LEU A 75 -20.39 -8.17 -7.88
CA LEU A 75 -21.09 -7.99 -9.16
C LEU A 75 -21.48 -9.33 -9.81
N ARG A 76 -20.59 -10.34 -9.79
CA ARG A 76 -20.95 -11.70 -10.23
C ARG A 76 -22.10 -12.27 -9.41
N GLN A 77 -22.09 -12.05 -8.09
CA GLN A 77 -23.20 -12.49 -7.22
C GLN A 77 -24.53 -11.87 -7.63
N GLN A 78 -24.52 -10.58 -7.97
CA GLN A 78 -25.72 -9.88 -8.42
C GLN A 78 -26.19 -10.42 -9.77
N GLY A 79 -25.29 -10.66 -10.72
CA GLY A 79 -25.61 -11.30 -12.01
C GLY A 79 -26.23 -12.68 -11.83
N ALA A 80 -25.62 -13.53 -10.99
CA ALA A 80 -26.13 -14.86 -10.65
C ALA A 80 -27.53 -14.80 -10.02
N ALA A 81 -27.78 -13.84 -9.11
CA ALA A 81 -29.10 -13.64 -8.51
C ALA A 81 -30.17 -13.25 -9.55
N VAL A 82 -29.82 -12.39 -10.52
CA VAL A 82 -30.74 -12.03 -11.62
C VAL A 82 -31.08 -13.26 -12.47
N VAL A 83 -30.08 -14.06 -12.85
CA VAL A 83 -30.28 -15.30 -13.61
C VAL A 83 -31.16 -16.27 -12.83
N ALA A 84 -30.93 -16.43 -11.52
CA ALA A 84 -31.76 -17.29 -10.67
C ALA A 84 -33.24 -16.87 -10.66
N VAL A 85 -33.52 -15.55 -10.59
CA VAL A 85 -34.89 -15.02 -10.66
C VAL A 85 -35.53 -15.31 -12.02
N MET A 86 -34.80 -15.17 -13.12
CA MET A 86 -35.32 -15.47 -14.47
C MET A 86 -35.60 -16.97 -14.65
N VAL A 87 -34.70 -17.83 -14.16
CA VAL A 87 -34.90 -19.29 -14.16
C VAL A 87 -36.10 -19.68 -13.28
N ALA A 88 -36.27 -19.08 -12.11
CA ALA A 88 -37.42 -19.31 -11.24
C ALA A 88 -38.76 -18.91 -11.89
N ARG A 89 -38.73 -17.96 -12.82
CA ARG A 89 -39.87 -17.57 -13.66
C ARG A 89 -40.09 -18.51 -14.86
N GLY A 90 -39.27 -19.56 -15.00
CA GLY A 90 -39.37 -20.54 -16.08
C GLY A 90 -38.68 -20.13 -17.37
N GLU A 91 -37.84 -19.10 -17.37
CA GLU A 91 -37.09 -18.75 -18.58
C GLU A 91 -35.97 -19.76 -18.87
N GLY A 92 -35.89 -20.22 -20.11
CA GLY A 92 -34.82 -21.11 -20.57
C GLY A 92 -33.51 -20.37 -20.82
N ALA A 93 -32.36 -21.05 -20.60
CA ALA A 93 -31.02 -20.46 -20.68
C ALA A 93 -30.72 -19.73 -22.02
N GLY A 94 -31.26 -20.22 -23.14
CA GLY A 94 -31.13 -19.55 -24.45
C GLY A 94 -31.83 -18.19 -24.52
N ARG A 95 -33.03 -18.05 -23.94
CA ARG A 95 -33.76 -16.77 -23.91
C ARG A 95 -33.14 -15.79 -22.92
N ILE A 96 -32.69 -16.29 -21.77
CA ILE A 96 -31.96 -15.50 -20.78
C ILE A 96 -30.69 -14.92 -21.42
N GLY A 97 -29.91 -15.75 -22.12
CA GLY A 97 -28.69 -15.32 -22.82
C GLY A 97 -28.97 -14.24 -23.87
N GLN A 98 -30.02 -14.43 -24.68
CA GLN A 98 -30.44 -13.41 -25.67
C GLN A 98 -30.87 -12.09 -25.00
N ARG A 99 -31.62 -12.13 -23.90
CA ARG A 99 -32.07 -10.93 -23.18
C ARG A 99 -30.93 -10.16 -22.51
N LEU A 100 -29.95 -10.88 -21.97
CA LEU A 100 -28.84 -10.32 -21.23
C LEU A 100 -27.61 -10.03 -22.12
N GLY A 101 -27.64 -10.45 -23.39
CA GLY A 101 -26.52 -10.29 -24.31
C GLY A 101 -25.31 -11.16 -23.98
N VAL A 102 -25.53 -12.29 -23.29
CA VAL A 102 -24.46 -13.21 -22.85
C VAL A 102 -24.64 -14.61 -23.45
N GLY A 103 -23.54 -15.35 -23.53
CA GLY A 103 -23.55 -16.72 -24.07
C GLY A 103 -24.34 -17.69 -23.18
N VAL A 104 -24.93 -18.74 -23.78
CA VAL A 104 -25.65 -19.77 -23.01
C VAL A 104 -24.76 -20.46 -21.98
N GLY A 105 -23.45 -20.59 -22.27
CA GLY A 105 -22.47 -21.12 -21.31
C GLY A 105 -22.32 -20.24 -20.07
N GLU A 106 -22.30 -18.93 -20.25
CA GLU A 106 -22.20 -17.96 -19.14
C GLU A 106 -23.47 -17.95 -18.28
N VAL A 107 -24.65 -18.07 -18.90
CA VAL A 107 -25.91 -18.24 -18.17
C VAL A 107 -25.90 -19.51 -17.32
N ARG A 108 -25.31 -20.61 -17.81
CA ARG A 108 -25.17 -21.85 -17.04
C ARG A 108 -24.23 -21.66 -15.86
N LEU A 109 -23.06 -21.06 -16.07
CA LEU A 109 -22.12 -20.74 -14.99
C LEU A 109 -22.77 -19.90 -13.89
N LEU A 110 -23.44 -18.80 -14.26
CA LEU A 110 -24.15 -17.93 -13.31
C LEU A 110 -25.29 -18.63 -12.58
N ARG A 111 -25.97 -19.58 -13.25
CA ARG A 111 -27.00 -20.41 -12.63
C ARG A 111 -26.41 -21.39 -11.61
N ASP A 112 -25.30 -22.03 -11.96
CA ASP A 112 -24.62 -22.99 -11.08
C ASP A 112 -24.05 -22.26 -9.85
N GLU A 113 -23.42 -21.09 -10.05
CA GLU A 113 -22.98 -20.21 -8.95
C GLU A 113 -24.14 -19.77 -8.04
N ALA A 114 -25.32 -19.47 -8.61
CA ALA A 114 -26.50 -19.16 -7.82
C ALA A 114 -26.99 -20.36 -7.00
N ALA A 115 -26.91 -21.58 -7.56
CA ALA A 115 -27.32 -22.81 -6.88
C ALA A 115 -26.36 -23.17 -5.72
N GLU A 116 -25.05 -23.04 -5.94
CA GLU A 116 -24.03 -23.26 -4.90
C GLU A 116 -24.22 -22.33 -3.71
N ARG A 117 -24.55 -21.06 -3.94
CA ARG A 117 -24.85 -20.09 -2.87
C ARG A 117 -26.06 -20.45 -2.03
N VAL A 118 -27.11 -20.97 -2.67
CA VAL A 118 -28.30 -21.45 -1.95
C VAL A 118 -27.94 -22.63 -1.06
N GLN A 119 -27.02 -23.51 -1.51
CA GLN A 119 -26.51 -24.62 -0.70
C GLN A 119 -25.60 -24.15 0.44
N GLU A 120 -24.70 -23.18 0.21
CA GLU A 120 -23.87 -22.60 1.27
C GLU A 120 -24.70 -21.89 2.35
N ALA A 121 -25.74 -21.16 1.94
CA ALA A 121 -26.67 -20.50 2.86
C ALA A 121 -27.48 -21.53 3.66
N ALA A 122 -27.87 -22.65 3.06
CA ALA A 122 -28.57 -23.74 3.74
C ALA A 122 -27.64 -24.56 4.67
N GLY A 123 -26.36 -24.69 4.32
CA GLY A 123 -25.37 -25.49 5.05
C GLY A 123 -24.84 -24.84 6.34
N ARG A 124 -24.92 -23.51 6.49
CA ARG A 124 -24.49 -22.80 7.72
C ARG A 124 -25.49 -22.85 8.88
N GLY A 125 -26.68 -23.44 8.70
CA GLY A 125 -27.73 -23.51 9.73
C GLY A 125 -27.68 -24.71 10.68
N GLY A 126 -26.82 -25.71 10.45
CA GLY A 126 -26.93 -27.04 11.07
C GLY A 126 -25.93 -27.42 12.16
N GLY A 127 -25.05 -26.52 12.61
CA GLY A 127 -23.86 -26.91 13.39
C GLY A 127 -23.51 -26.03 14.60
N ALA A 128 -24.48 -25.67 15.45
CA ALA A 128 -24.18 -25.11 16.77
C ALA A 128 -25.27 -25.46 17.78
N SER A 129 -25.43 -26.75 18.07
CA SER A 129 -26.23 -27.21 19.19
C SER A 129 -25.44 -28.24 19.99
N GLY A 130 -24.93 -27.80 21.15
CA GLY A 130 -24.72 -28.68 22.31
C GLY A 130 -23.39 -29.41 22.43
N ARG A 131 -22.39 -28.74 23.04
CA ARG A 131 -21.87 -29.19 24.35
C ARG A 131 -21.00 -28.11 24.98
N ALA A 132 -21.60 -27.42 25.93
CA ALA A 132 -20.88 -26.70 26.97
C ALA A 132 -20.12 -27.72 27.82
N ALA A 133 -18.80 -27.55 27.93
CA ALA A 133 -18.01 -28.06 29.03
C ALA A 133 -17.31 -26.86 29.67
N VAL A 134 -17.72 -26.61 30.91
CA VAL A 134 -17.31 -25.54 31.81
C VAL A 134 -15.93 -25.84 32.41
N ARG A 135 -15.05 -24.83 32.44
CA ARG A 135 -14.08 -24.46 33.53
C ARG A 135 -13.19 -23.35 32.96
N GLY A 136 -13.32 -22.10 33.42
CA GLY A 136 -12.59 -21.53 34.57
C GLY A 136 -11.25 -20.98 34.04
N ASP A 137 -10.81 -19.75 34.24
CA ASP A 137 -11.02 -18.79 35.32
C ASP A 137 -10.37 -17.45 34.91
N ALA A 138 -10.86 -16.37 35.51
CA ALA A 138 -10.27 -15.04 35.76
C ALA A 138 -9.46 -14.25 34.69
N GLY A 139 -9.96 -13.05 34.38
CA GLY A 139 -9.16 -11.90 34.00
C GLY A 139 -9.98 -10.70 33.51
N PRO A 140 -10.29 -9.69 34.36
CA PRO A 140 -11.04 -8.51 33.94
C PRO A 140 -10.10 -7.34 33.66
N LEU A 141 -10.07 -6.81 32.45
CA LEU A 141 -9.82 -5.38 32.21
C LEU A 141 -10.53 -4.97 30.91
N GLY A 142 -11.67 -4.34 31.08
CA GLY A 142 -12.32 -3.59 30.01
C GLY A 142 -11.61 -2.26 29.80
N VAL A 143 -11.39 -1.91 28.53
CA VAL A 143 -11.40 -0.52 28.04
C VAL A 143 -11.85 -0.57 26.59
N VAL A 144 -13.05 -0.03 26.34
CA VAL A 144 -13.50 0.44 25.03
C VAL A 144 -13.01 1.88 24.86
N PRO A 145 -12.73 2.31 23.62
CA PRO A 145 -13.14 3.63 23.24
C PRO A 145 -14.09 3.61 22.03
N SER A 146 -15.28 4.10 22.33
CA SER A 146 -16.29 4.63 21.41
C SER A 146 -15.96 6.09 21.10
N VAL A 147 -15.85 6.46 19.82
CA VAL A 147 -16.06 7.82 19.26
C VAL A 147 -16.37 7.60 17.77
N ALA A 148 -17.64 7.57 17.33
CA ALA A 148 -18.43 8.71 16.84
C ALA A 148 -17.70 9.55 15.76
N GLY A 149 -18.18 9.48 14.51
CA GLY A 149 -17.56 10.11 13.34
C GLY A 149 -17.59 11.64 13.31
N PRO A 150 -17.28 12.22 12.14
CA PRO A 150 -18.40 12.79 11.41
C PRO A 150 -18.46 12.38 9.94
N VAL A 151 -19.72 12.30 9.49
CA VAL A 151 -20.19 12.10 8.13
C VAL A 151 -19.87 13.33 7.29
N LEU A 152 -19.17 13.16 6.17
CA LEU A 152 -19.04 14.18 5.13
C LEU A 152 -19.71 13.69 3.84
N ARG A 153 -20.84 14.31 3.52
CA ARG A 153 -21.50 14.33 2.20
C ARG A 153 -22.51 15.49 2.22
N PRO A 154 -22.98 15.99 1.06
CA PRO A 154 -22.29 16.48 -0.12
C PRO A 154 -22.66 17.96 -0.38
N SER A 155 -21.76 18.79 -0.92
CA SER A 155 -22.19 20.10 -1.45
C SER A 155 -22.64 19.94 -2.90
N LEU A 156 -23.96 19.89 -3.10
CA LEU A 156 -24.62 20.20 -4.36
C LEU A 156 -24.27 21.64 -4.77
N GLY A 157 -23.67 21.79 -5.94
CA GLY A 157 -23.28 23.08 -6.51
C GLY A 157 -23.19 23.02 -8.03
N ALA A 158 -24.33 22.85 -8.69
CA ALA A 158 -24.57 23.30 -10.06
C ALA A 158 -26.00 23.89 -10.07
N PRO A 159 -26.21 25.08 -10.65
CA PRO A 159 -26.33 25.13 -12.12
C PRO A 159 -25.78 26.39 -12.79
N GLY A 160 -25.30 26.20 -14.03
CA GLY A 160 -25.57 27.07 -15.18
C GLY A 160 -24.91 28.45 -15.25
N ALA A 161 -24.09 28.67 -16.28
CA ALA A 161 -24.44 29.56 -17.40
C ALA A 161 -23.24 29.78 -18.33
N GLY A 162 -23.45 29.51 -19.62
CA GLY A 162 -22.93 30.36 -20.70
C GLY A 162 -21.51 30.14 -21.21
N GLY A 163 -21.35 29.33 -22.26
CA GLY A 163 -20.66 29.83 -23.45
C GLY A 163 -21.53 30.88 -24.16
N PRO A 164 -21.06 31.66 -25.17
CA PRO A 164 -20.01 31.35 -26.16
C PRO A 164 -18.87 32.41 -26.17
N GLY A 165 -17.68 32.13 -26.70
CA GLY A 165 -17.36 32.41 -28.10
C GLY A 165 -16.55 33.71 -28.27
N PRO A 166 -15.78 33.89 -29.36
CA PRO A 166 -14.49 34.60 -29.36
C PRO A 166 -14.58 36.07 -29.78
N VAL A 167 -13.52 36.82 -29.46
CA VAL A 167 -13.02 38.01 -30.19
C VAL A 167 -11.50 38.01 -30.20
#